data_AF-A0A136LP55-F1
#
_entry.id   AF-A0A136LP55-F1
#
_cell.length_a   1.000
_cell.length_b   1.000
_cell.length_c   1.000
_cell.angle_alpha   90.00
_cell.angle_beta   90.00
_cell.angle_gamma   90.00
#
_symmetry.space_group_name_H-M   'P 1'
#
loop_
_entity.id
_entity.type
_entity.pdbx_description
1 polymer ?
#
loop_
_entity_poly.entity_id
_entity_poly.type
_entity_poly.pdbx_seq_one_letter_code
_entity_poly.pdbx_strand_id
1 'polypeptide(L)' 'MPNGKILLRVNPIQFKGTEIWVNKQGAEMRTLELDADIFEDLKLDGFVEVNPMEFNLYLSGLLE' A
#
# COMPACT_ATOMS: atom_id res chain seq x y z
N MET A 1 1.23 7.71 11.89
CA MET A 1 1.82 7.01 13.05
C MET A 1 3.33 6.83 12.85
N PRO A 2 4.19 7.27 13.78
CA PRO A 2 5.62 7.47 13.50
C PRO A 2 6.49 6.20 13.36
N ASN A 3 5.97 4.99 13.60
CA ASN A 3 6.77 3.75 13.60
C ASN A 3 6.16 2.60 12.77
N GLY A 4 5.33 2.89 11.77
CA GLY A 4 4.65 1.90 10.94
C GLY A 4 5.22 1.77 9.52
N LYS A 5 4.78 0.74 8.80
CA LYS A 5 4.94 0.60 7.35
C LYS A 5 3.65 1.06 6.66
N ILE A 6 3.78 1.67 5.50
CA ILE A 6 2.66 1.99 4.62
C ILE A 6 2.77 1.05 3.41
N LEU A 7 1.71 0.30 3.16
CA LEU A 7 1.56 -0.51 1.96
C LEU A 7 0.38 0.05 1.16
N LEU A 8 0.53 0.14 -0.16
CA LEU A 8 -0.54 0.60 -1.04
C LEU A 8 -0.86 -0.47 -2.06
N ARG A 9 -2.14 -0.87 -2.11
CA ARG A 9 -2.68 -1.69 -3.19
C ARG A 9 -3.41 -0.78 -4.16
N VAL A 10 -3.00 -0.80 -5.43
CA VAL A 10 -3.62 0.00 -6.50
C VAL A 10 -4.37 -0.93 -7.46
N ASN A 11 -5.62 -0.59 -7.77
CA ASN A 11 -6.33 -1.16 -8.91
C ASN A 11 -6.11 -0.24 -10.12
N PRO A 12 -5.28 -0.62 -11.10
CA PRO A 12 -4.91 0.23 -12.23
C PRO A 12 -6.05 0.45 -13.24
N ILE A 13 -7.12 -0.36 -13.19
CA ILE A 13 -8.24 -0.27 -14.14
C ILE A 13 -9.28 0.75 -13.65
N GLN A 14 -9.53 0.76 -12.34
CA GLN A 14 -10.57 1.59 -11.72
C GLN A 14 -10.02 2.82 -10.99
N PHE A 15 -8.68 2.94 -10.90
CA PHE A 15 -7.99 3.96 -10.10
C PHE A 15 -8.53 4.05 -8.66
N LYS A 16 -8.67 2.89 -8.02
CA LYS A 16 -8.99 2.78 -6.60
C LYS A 16 -7.80 2.21 -5.85
N GLY A 17 -7.49 2.80 -4.70
CA GLY A 17 -6.42 2.39 -3.82
C GLY A 17 -6.93 1.83 -2.50
N THR A 18 -6.14 0.97 -1.86
CA THR A 18 -6.25 0.69 -0.43
C THR A 18 -4.90 0.95 0.19
N GLU A 19 -4.82 1.98 1.04
CA GLU A 19 -3.63 2.24 1.83
C GLU A 19 -3.76 1.53 3.19
N ILE A 20 -2.69 0.85 3.58
CA ILE A 20 -2.63 -0.01 4.74
C ILE A 20 -1.47 0.46 5.61
N TRP A 21 -1.78 0.98 6.79
CA TRP A 21 -0.81 1.34 7.81
C TRP A 21 -0.63 0.17 8.75
N VAL A 22 0.57 -0.41 8.82
CA VAL A 22 0.87 -1.56 9.67
C VAL A 22 1.88 -1.19 10.74
N ASN A 23 1.59 -1.52 11.99
CA ASN A 23 2.48 -1.32 13.13
C ASN A 23 2.29 -2.44 14.17
N LYS A 24 2.93 -2.32 15.34
CA LYS A 24 2.84 -3.32 16.43
C LYS A 24 1.44 -3.47 17.04
N GLN A 25 0.54 -2.52 16.80
CA GLN A 25 -0.83 -2.52 17.31
C GLN A 25 -1.81 -3.16 16.32
N GLY A 26 -1.39 -3.37 15.07
CA GLY A 26 -2.19 -3.98 14.01
C GLY A 26 -2.12 -3.18 12.71
N ALA A 27 -3.18 -3.29 11.91
CA ALA A 27 -3.31 -2.54 10.67
C ALA A 27 -4.58 -1.68 10.59
N GLU A 28 -4.41 -0.48 10.05
CA GLU A 28 -5.49 0.42 9.69
C GLU A 28 -5.54 0.55 8.17
N MET A 29 -6.74 0.44 7.60
CA MET A 29 -6.94 0.49 6.16
C MET A 29 -7.85 1.65 5.78
N ARG A 30 -7.51 2.35 4.70
CA ARG A 30 -8.37 3.36 4.08
C ARG A 30 -8.45 3.19 2.57
N THR A 31 -9.62 3.46 2.02
CA THR A 31 -9.83 3.50 0.57
C THR A 31 -9.41 4.85 0.02
N LEU A 32 -8.75 4.83 -1.14
CA LEU A 32 -8.34 6.02 -1.88
C LEU A 32 -9.00 6.02 -3.26
N GLU A 33 -9.39 7.20 -3.72
CA GLU A 33 -9.59 7.46 -5.15
C GLU A 33 -8.27 8.00 -5.69
N LEU A 34 -7.85 7.46 -6.83
CA LEU A 34 -6.56 7.76 -7.45
C LEU A 34 -6.83 8.34 -8.85
N ASP A 35 -5.81 8.92 -9.45
CA ASP A 35 -5.83 9.32 -10.85
C ASP A 35 -4.68 8.62 -11.62
N ALA A 36 -4.48 9.03 -12.86
CA ALA A 36 -3.49 8.44 -13.74
C ALA A 36 -2.04 8.70 -13.31
N ASP A 37 -1.78 9.75 -12.54
CA ASP A 37 -0.43 10.17 -12.17
C ASP A 37 0.10 9.37 -10.97
N ILE A 38 -0.77 8.59 -10.30
CA ILE A 38 -0.43 7.80 -9.12
C ILE A 38 0.83 6.93 -9.28
N PHE A 39 1.09 6.37 -10.46
CA PHE A 39 2.25 5.50 -10.66
C PHE A 39 3.57 6.27 -10.62
N GLU A 40 3.58 7.52 -11.10
CA GLU A 40 4.77 8.38 -11.03
C GLU A 40 4.91 8.96 -9.62
N ASP A 41 3.81 9.36 -8.99
CA ASP A 41 3.79 9.83 -7.61
C ASP A 41 4.37 8.78 -6.67
N LEU A 42 3.94 7.52 -6.79
CA LEU A 42 4.44 6.43 -5.94
C LEU A 42 5.94 6.18 -6.12
N LYS A 43 6.46 6.31 -7.35
CA LYS A 43 7.90 6.20 -7.60
C LYS A 43 8.66 7.35 -6.96
N LEU A 44 8.16 8.58 -7.07
CA LEU A 44 8.74 9.76 -6.46
C LEU A 44 8.71 9.69 -4.92
N ASP A 45 7.65 9.11 -4.37
CA ASP A 45 7.49 8.82 -2.93
C ASP A 45 8.38 7.64 -2.45
N GLY A 46 9.05 6.94 -3.37
CA GLY A 46 9.98 5.86 -3.06
C GLY A 46 9.30 4.52 -2.76
N PHE A 47 8.05 4.32 -3.20
CA PHE A 47 7.42 3.02 -3.15
C PHE A 47 8.12 2.03 -4.09
N VAL A 48 8.18 0.77 -3.65
CA VAL A 48 8.68 -0.33 -4.46
C VAL A 48 7.49 -1.09 -5.02
N GLU A 49 7.38 -1.12 -6.35
CA GLU A 49 6.36 -1.92 -7.03
C GLU A 49 6.69 -3.41 -6.90
N VAL A 50 5.67 -4.19 -6.51
CA VAL A 50 5.76 -5.64 -6.35
C VAL A 50 4.54 -6.31 -6.95
N ASN A 51 4.66 -7.60 -7.27
CA ASN A 51 3.51 -8.38 -7.72
C ASN A 51 2.51 -8.63 -6.56
N PRO A 52 1.25 -9.00 -6.85
CA PRO A 52 0.24 -9.22 -5.81
C PRO A 52 0.58 -10.32 -4.80
N MET A 53 1.35 -11.34 -5.20
CA MET A 53 1.73 -12.43 -4.30
C MET A 53 2.72 -11.94 -3.24
N GLU A 54 3.79 -11.27 -3.67
CA GLU A 54 4.80 -10.69 -2.79
C GLU A 54 4.18 -9.67 -1.82
N PHE A 55 3.29 -8.81 -2.32
CA PHE A 55 2.53 -7.88 -1.49
C PHE A 55 1.79 -8.59 -0.36
N ASN A 56 1.02 -9.64 -0.69
CA ASN A 56 0.20 -10.36 0.28
C ASN A 56 1.04 -11.14 1.29
N LEU A 57 2.14 -11.77 0.85
CA LEU A 57 3.08 -12.47 1.74
C LEU A 57 3.74 -11.49 2.72
N TYR A 58 4.19 -10.34 2.23
CA TYR A 58 4.80 -9.31 3.07
C TYR A 58 3.80 -8.71 4.06
N LEU A 59 2.58 -8.39 3.62
CA LEU A 59 1.52 -7.93 4.51
C LEU A 59 1.18 -8.97 5.58
N SER A 60 1.06 -10.25 5.20
CA SER A 60 0.79 -11.33 6.15
C SER A 60 1.87 -11.42 7.22
N GLY A 61 3.14 -11.40 6.84
CA GLY A 61 4.26 -11.46 7.79
C GLY A 61 4.39 -10.23 8.70
N LEU A 62 3.80 -9.09 8.33
CA LEU A 62 3.74 -7.90 9.20
C LEU A 62 2.59 -7.93 10.21
N LEU A 63 1.60 -8.81 10.01
CA LEU A 63 0.41 -8.95 10.86
C LEU A 63 0.50 -10.10 11.86
N GLU A 64 1.53 -10.95 11.76
CA GLU A 64 1.89 -11.99 12.74
C GLU A 64 2.53 -11.40 14.00
#